data_AF-A0A1T3VU66-F1
#
_entry.id   AF-A0A1T3VU66-F1
#
_cell.length_a   1.000
_cell.length_b   1.000
_cell.length_c   1.000
_cell.angle_alpha   90.00
_cell.angle_beta   90.00
_cell.angle_gamma   90.00
#
_symmetry.space_group_name_H-M   'P 1'
#
loop_
_entity.id
_entity.type
_entity.pdbx_description
1 polymer ?
#
loop_
_entity_poly.entity_id
_entity_poly.type
_entity_poly.pdbx_seq_one_letter_code
_entity_poly.pdbx_strand_id
1 'polypeptide(L)'
;LAVLLYVKIGEPDDGVPEAVVPTPLRQLTALSAVALSAVLVTGTMVTGAGPHAGDKSLDRPVPRLEVEITTLVHMHSSLLIGYLSLLVALGFALLAVAAPRPVLTRLGVVVVLVAAQGTLGAVQFFTGVPEALVALHVAGAGACTAATAALWASMRERVVREPAHESVH
;
A
#
# COMPACT_ATOMS: atom_id res chain seq x y z
N LEU A 1 -7.07 -1.48 -9.14
CA LEU A 1 -8.16 -1.13 -10.07
C LEU A 1 -9.53 -1.04 -9.36
N ALA A 2 -9.97 -2.08 -8.65
CA ALA A 2 -11.28 -2.11 -7.97
C ALA A 2 -11.58 -0.88 -7.08
N VAL A 3 -10.64 -0.48 -6.21
CA VAL A 3 -10.81 0.73 -5.38
C VAL A 3 -10.93 2.01 -6.21
N LEU A 4 -10.18 2.11 -7.30
CA LEU A 4 -10.26 3.27 -8.19
C LEU A 4 -11.63 3.33 -8.89
N LEU A 5 -12.20 2.18 -9.26
CA LEU A 5 -13.55 2.08 -9.82
C LEU A 5 -14.62 2.42 -8.78
N TYR A 6 -14.48 1.93 -7.54
CA TYR A 6 -15.38 2.26 -6.45
C TYR A 6 -15.42 3.77 -6.17
N VAL A 7 -14.25 4.42 -6.10
CA VAL A 7 -14.18 5.89 -5.93
C VAL A 7 -14.81 6.59 -7.13
N LYS A 8 -14.51 6.12 -8.35
CA LYS A 8 -15.08 6.65 -9.60
C LYS A 8 -16.61 6.64 -9.63
N ILE A 9 -17.26 5.59 -9.11
CA ILE A 9 -18.73 5.48 -9.03
C ILE A 9 -19.33 6.54 -8.10
N GLY A 10 -18.57 6.98 -7.09
CA GLY A 10 -19.01 8.00 -6.14
C GLY A 10 -18.70 9.45 -6.55
N GLU A 11 -18.05 9.68 -7.70
CA GLU A 11 -17.73 11.02 -8.21
C GLU A 11 -18.77 11.47 -9.26
N PRO A 12 -19.10 12.78 -9.37
CA PRO A 12 -19.96 13.30 -10.44
C PRO A 12 -19.39 13.01 -11.83
N ASP A 13 -20.23 12.53 -12.74
CA ASP A 13 -19.84 12.16 -14.11
C ASP A 13 -19.37 13.36 -14.94
N ASP A 14 -19.87 14.55 -14.61
CA ASP A 14 -19.65 15.85 -15.26
C ASP A 14 -18.54 16.71 -14.62
N GLY A 15 -17.95 16.27 -13.50
CA GLY A 15 -16.88 17.02 -12.83
C GLY A 15 -15.51 16.90 -13.51
N VAL A 16 -14.75 18.01 -13.54
CA VAL A 16 -13.35 18.02 -14.03
C VAL A 16 -12.41 17.64 -12.89
N PRO A 17 -11.46 16.70 -13.07
CA PRO A 17 -10.51 16.34 -12.01
C PRO A 17 -9.52 17.48 -11.74
N GLU A 18 -9.58 18.05 -10.55
CA GLU A 18 -8.58 19.00 -10.04
C GLU A 18 -7.69 18.32 -8.99
N ALA A 19 -6.38 18.59 -9.07
CA ALA A 19 -5.42 18.06 -8.11
C ALA A 19 -5.49 18.88 -6.82
N VAL A 20 -5.80 18.23 -5.70
CA VAL A 20 -5.89 18.90 -4.38
C VAL A 20 -4.56 18.98 -3.64
N VAL A 21 -3.50 18.41 -4.22
CA VAL A 21 -2.12 18.45 -3.69
C VAL A 21 -1.11 18.66 -4.82
N PRO A 22 0.08 19.23 -4.53
CA PRO A 22 1.13 19.45 -5.52
C PRO A 22 1.57 18.16 -6.24
N THR A 23 1.94 18.29 -7.51
CA THR A 23 2.42 17.18 -8.36
C THR A 23 3.54 16.33 -7.73
N PRO A 24 4.55 16.90 -7.05
CA PRO A 24 5.58 16.10 -6.39
C PRO A 24 5.05 15.15 -5.32
N LEU A 25 4.02 15.55 -4.56
CA LEU A 25 3.40 14.69 -3.52
C LEU A 25 2.59 13.56 -4.14
N ARG A 26 1.97 13.83 -5.30
CA ARG A 26 1.37 12.77 -6.10
C ARG A 26 2.45 11.80 -6.57
N GLN A 27 3.54 12.27 -7.18
CA GLN A 27 4.64 11.39 -7.61
C GLN A 27 5.22 10.55 -6.46
N LEU A 28 5.36 11.13 -5.25
CA LEU A 28 5.78 10.39 -4.06
C LEU A 28 4.78 9.29 -3.67
N THR A 29 3.48 9.54 -3.83
CA THR A 29 2.43 8.53 -3.61
C THR A 29 2.47 7.42 -4.66
N ALA A 30 2.76 7.75 -5.93
CA ALA A 30 2.99 6.74 -6.97
C ALA A 30 4.23 5.89 -6.67
N LEU A 31 5.32 6.52 -6.24
CA LEU A 31 6.54 5.82 -5.81
C LEU A 31 6.25 4.89 -4.62
N SER A 32 5.42 5.33 -3.67
CA SER A 32 4.96 4.50 -2.55
C SER A 32 4.17 3.28 -3.03
N ALA A 33 3.33 3.42 -4.06
CA ALA A 33 2.61 2.29 -4.65
C ALA A 33 3.55 1.30 -5.37
N VAL A 34 4.61 1.80 -6.03
CA VAL A 34 5.66 0.96 -6.62
C VAL A 34 6.42 0.19 -5.54
N ALA A 35 6.80 0.86 -4.44
CA ALA A 35 7.44 0.22 -3.30
C ALA A 35 6.54 -0.86 -2.68
N LEU A 36 5.25 -0.58 -2.48
CA LEU A 36 4.28 -1.57 -2.03
C LEU A 36 4.21 -2.77 -2.98
N SER A 37 4.23 -2.53 -4.30
CA SER A 37 4.22 -3.61 -5.29
C SER A 37 5.44 -4.52 -5.14
N ALA A 38 6.63 -3.95 -4.90
CA ALA A 38 7.84 -4.72 -4.62
C ALA A 38 7.73 -5.51 -3.29
N VAL A 39 7.13 -4.93 -2.25
CA VAL A 39 6.83 -5.61 -0.98
C VAL A 39 5.92 -6.83 -1.22
N LEU A 40 4.86 -6.68 -2.01
CA LEU A 40 3.94 -7.77 -2.33
C LEU A 40 4.63 -8.91 -3.10
N VAL A 41 5.44 -8.57 -4.10
CA VAL A 41 6.19 -9.56 -4.90
C VAL A 41 7.15 -10.35 -4.00
N THR A 42 7.96 -9.64 -3.21
CA THR A 42 8.90 -10.30 -2.29
C THR A 42 8.20 -11.09 -1.19
N GLY A 43 7.07 -10.61 -0.67
CA GLY A 43 6.29 -11.34 0.33
C GLY A 43 5.67 -12.62 -0.23
N THR A 44 5.26 -12.59 -1.50
CA THR A 44 4.79 -13.79 -2.22
C THR A 44 5.92 -14.80 -2.39
N MET A 45 7.13 -14.34 -2.73
CA MET A 45 8.32 -15.18 -2.82
C MET A 45 8.68 -15.81 -1.46
N VAL A 46 8.66 -15.03 -0.37
CA VAL A 46 8.90 -15.54 1.00
C VAL A 46 7.86 -16.60 1.38
N THR A 47 6.58 -16.36 1.08
CA THR A 47 5.50 -17.31 1.35
C THR A 47 5.68 -18.60 0.55
N GLY A 48 6.01 -18.47 -0.74
CA GLY A 48 6.26 -19.59 -1.65
C GLY A 48 7.58 -20.33 -1.41
N ALA A 49 8.49 -19.79 -0.60
CA ALA A 49 9.71 -20.47 -0.15
C ALA A 49 9.57 -21.06 1.27
N GLY A 50 8.49 -20.72 1.99
CA GLY A 50 8.23 -21.16 3.36
C GLY A 50 7.83 -22.64 3.45
N PRO A 51 7.63 -23.17 4.68
CA PRO A 51 7.36 -24.59 4.92
C PRO A 51 6.05 -25.12 4.30
N HIS A 52 5.21 -24.24 3.76
CA HIS A 52 3.94 -24.55 3.09
C HIS A 52 4.08 -24.53 1.56
N ALA A 53 5.30 -24.36 1.04
CA ALA A 53 5.60 -24.35 -0.38
C ALA A 53 5.38 -25.73 -0.99
N GLY A 54 4.18 -25.98 -1.49
CA GLY A 54 3.83 -27.17 -2.28
C GLY A 54 4.27 -28.46 -1.61
N ASP A 55 3.42 -29.00 -0.72
CA ASP A 55 3.58 -30.32 -0.11
C ASP A 55 4.16 -31.33 -1.12
N LYS A 56 5.47 -31.64 -0.95
CA LYS A 56 6.32 -32.69 -1.56
C LYS A 56 7.78 -32.24 -1.78
N SER A 57 8.63 -32.49 -0.79
CA SER A 57 9.80 -33.39 -0.92
C SER A 57 10.61 -33.34 0.37
N LEU A 58 10.57 -34.42 1.16
CA LEU A 58 11.29 -34.57 2.43
C LEU A 58 12.80 -34.86 2.25
N ASP A 59 13.34 -34.82 1.04
CA ASP A 59 14.63 -35.45 0.76
C ASP A 59 15.86 -34.53 0.82
N ARG A 60 15.73 -33.23 1.17
CA ARG A 60 16.87 -32.37 1.56
C ARG A 60 16.45 -30.96 2.00
N PRO A 61 16.47 -30.61 3.29
CA PRO A 61 16.65 -29.23 3.69
C PRO A 61 18.12 -28.89 3.42
N VAL A 62 18.40 -28.43 2.20
CA VAL A 62 19.75 -27.95 1.84
C VAL A 62 19.96 -26.67 2.65
N PRO A 63 21.07 -26.51 3.38
CA PRO A 63 21.38 -25.26 4.11
C PRO A 63 21.32 -24.00 3.24
N ARG A 64 21.38 -24.16 1.91
CA ARG A 64 21.16 -23.10 0.92
C ARG A 64 19.73 -22.53 0.97
N LEU A 65 18.69 -23.36 1.13
CA LEU A 65 17.30 -22.90 1.13
C LEU A 65 17.00 -22.03 2.35
N GLU A 66 17.51 -22.38 3.54
CA GLU A 66 17.34 -21.57 4.75
C GLU A 66 18.07 -20.21 4.67
N VAL A 67 19.29 -20.21 4.13
CA VAL A 67 20.05 -18.97 3.87
C VAL A 67 19.33 -18.11 2.83
N GLU A 68 18.73 -18.72 1.82
CA GLU A 68 17.96 -18.05 0.77
C GLU A 68 16.64 -17.46 1.31
N ILE A 69 15.90 -18.20 2.14
CA ILE A 69 14.70 -17.71 2.83
C ILE A 69 15.04 -16.52 3.74
N THR A 70 16.12 -16.62 4.53
CA THR A 70 16.55 -15.53 5.41
C THR A 70 16.89 -14.27 4.62
N THR A 71 17.54 -14.44 3.46
CA THR A 71 17.85 -13.33 2.54
C THR A 71 16.57 -12.70 1.98
N LEU A 72 15.60 -13.51 1.55
CA LEU A 72 14.30 -13.02 1.07
C LEU A 72 13.51 -12.30 2.16
N VAL A 73 13.50 -12.80 3.39
CA VAL A 73 12.84 -12.15 4.54
C VAL A 73 13.49 -10.80 4.85
N HIS A 74 14.82 -10.71 4.84
CA HIS A 74 15.52 -9.44 5.02
C HIS A 74 15.23 -8.45 3.89
N MET A 75 15.23 -8.90 2.63
CA MET A 75 14.88 -8.07 1.48
C MET A 75 13.45 -7.55 1.58
N HIS A 76 12.49 -8.42 1.88
CA HIS A 76 11.09 -8.08 2.07
C HIS A 76 10.90 -7.05 3.20
N SER A 77 11.51 -7.30 4.36
CA SER A 77 11.45 -6.39 5.51
C SER A 77 12.08 -5.04 5.21
N SER A 78 13.19 -5.00 4.46
CA SER A 78 13.85 -3.76 4.04
C SER A 78 12.97 -2.94 3.10
N LEU A 79 12.30 -3.59 2.14
CA LEU A 79 11.33 -2.94 1.26
C LEU A 79 10.13 -2.39 2.02
N LEU A 80 9.63 -3.14 3.02
CA LEU A 80 8.54 -2.71 3.88
C LEU A 80 8.91 -1.45 4.69
N ILE A 81 10.11 -1.43 5.27
CA ILE A 81 10.64 -0.25 5.99
C ILE A 81 10.80 0.94 5.04
N GLY A 82 11.31 0.71 3.83
CA GLY A 82 11.43 1.74 2.80
C GLY A 82 10.07 2.32 2.41
N TYR A 83 9.08 1.47 2.19
CA TYR A 83 7.70 1.88 1.92
C TYR A 83 7.09 2.68 3.07
N LEU A 84 7.23 2.21 4.32
CA LEU A 84 6.76 2.95 5.50
C LEU A 84 7.45 4.32 5.62
N SER A 85 8.75 4.38 5.34
CA SER A 85 9.51 5.64 5.33
C SER A 85 8.99 6.63 4.29
N LEU A 86 8.62 6.15 3.09
CA LEU A 86 8.00 6.98 2.06
C LEU A 86 6.64 7.54 2.52
N LEU A 87 5.82 6.74 3.21
CA LEU A 87 4.55 7.19 3.77
C LEU A 87 4.73 8.25 4.87
N VAL A 88 5.72 8.06 5.75
CA VAL A 88 6.06 9.04 6.78
C VAL A 88 6.56 10.36 6.16
N ALA A 89 7.45 10.28 5.18
CA ALA A 89 7.92 11.45 4.43
C ALA A 89 6.76 12.17 3.72
N LEU A 90 5.85 11.42 3.11
CA LEU A 90 4.63 11.95 2.50
C LEU A 90 3.75 12.66 3.56
N GLY A 91 3.64 12.12 4.77
CA GLY A 91 2.92 12.75 5.87
C GLY A 91 3.48 14.11 6.26
N PHE A 92 4.79 14.20 6.47
CA PHE A 92 5.43 15.49 6.75
C PHE A 92 5.21 16.49 5.61
N ALA A 93 5.35 16.04 4.36
CA ALA A 93 5.18 16.91 3.20
C ALA A 93 3.72 17.39 3.04
N LEU A 94 2.72 16.52 3.29
CA LEU A 94 1.31 16.87 3.27
C LEU A 94 0.93 17.84 4.41
N LEU A 95 1.49 17.65 5.60
CA LEU A 95 1.32 18.59 6.71
C LEU A 95 1.93 19.96 6.39
N ALA A 96 3.12 19.99 5.77
CA ALA A 96 3.81 21.22 5.40
C ALA A 96 3.02 22.07 4.38
N VAL A 97 2.23 21.43 3.51
CA VAL A 97 1.37 22.14 2.53
C VAL A 97 -0.07 22.31 2.99
N ALA A 98 -0.36 22.02 4.27
CA ALA A 98 -1.71 22.07 4.84
C ALA A 98 -2.75 21.29 4.01
N ALA A 99 -2.39 20.07 3.60
CA ALA A 99 -3.26 19.23 2.77
C ALA A 99 -4.63 18.97 3.43
N PRO A 100 -5.69 18.74 2.64
CA PRO A 100 -7.03 18.50 3.16
C PRO A 100 -7.09 17.33 4.16
N ARG A 101 -7.89 17.49 5.23
CA ARG A 101 -8.11 16.45 6.25
C ARG A 101 -8.45 15.06 5.68
N PRO A 102 -9.25 14.92 4.60
CA PRO A 102 -9.53 13.61 4.02
C PRO A 102 -8.30 12.87 3.47
N VAL A 103 -7.27 13.60 3.01
CA VAL A 103 -6.00 13.02 2.53
C VAL A 103 -5.18 12.54 3.73
N LEU A 104 -5.04 13.38 4.76
CA LEU A 104 -4.30 13.06 5.99
C LEU A 104 -4.91 11.86 6.72
N THR A 105 -6.25 11.77 6.77
CA THR A 105 -6.96 10.65 7.39
C THR A 105 -6.66 9.34 6.68
N ARG A 106 -6.70 9.34 5.33
CA ARG A 106 -6.38 8.16 4.53
C ARG A 106 -4.92 7.75 4.68
N LEU A 107 -3.99 8.71 4.73
CA LEU A 107 -2.60 8.42 5.00
C LEU A 107 -2.44 7.74 6.37
N GLY A 108 -3.09 8.27 7.41
CA GLY A 108 -3.08 7.67 8.75
C GLY A 108 -3.58 6.22 8.73
N VAL A 109 -4.67 5.94 8.02
CA VAL A 109 -5.18 4.56 7.84
C VAL A 109 -4.14 3.66 7.17
N VAL A 110 -3.49 4.12 6.10
CA VAL A 110 -2.45 3.34 5.41
C VAL A 110 -1.30 3.03 6.36
N VAL A 111 -0.78 4.03 7.08
CA VAL A 111 0.34 3.86 8.01
C VAL A 111 0.00 2.85 9.12
N VAL A 112 -1.20 2.93 9.70
CA VAL A 112 -1.65 1.99 10.74
C VAL A 112 -1.76 0.57 10.19
N LEU A 113 -2.36 0.39 9.01
CA LEU A 113 -2.46 -0.94 8.38
C LEU A 113 -1.10 -1.54 8.07
N VAL A 114 -0.16 -0.73 7.57
CA VAL A 114 1.19 -1.17 7.23
C VAL A 114 2.00 -1.52 8.47
N ALA A 115 1.88 -0.72 9.54
CA ALA A 115 2.51 -1.04 10.82
C ALA A 115 1.95 -2.34 11.41
N ALA A 116 0.62 -2.51 11.40
CA ALA A 116 -0.03 -3.73 11.86
C ALA A 116 0.40 -4.96 11.02
N GLN A 117 0.53 -4.82 9.70
CA GLN A 117 1.04 -5.87 8.83
C GLN A 117 2.51 -6.20 9.09
N GLY A 118 3.36 -5.20 9.32
CA GLY A 118 4.75 -5.43 9.71
C GLY A 118 4.86 -6.20 11.04
N THR A 119 4.05 -5.84 12.03
CA THR A 119 3.95 -6.59 13.28
C THR A 119 3.45 -8.01 13.07
N LEU A 120 2.37 -8.20 12.29
CA LEU A 120 1.84 -9.52 11.97
C LEU A 120 2.87 -10.40 11.25
N GLY A 121 3.63 -9.83 10.32
CA GLY A 121 4.72 -10.52 9.63
C GLY A 121 5.85 -10.95 10.56
N ALA A 122 6.25 -10.09 11.50
CA ALA A 122 7.24 -10.45 12.51
C ALA A 122 6.73 -11.59 13.41
N VAL A 123 5.47 -11.51 13.87
CA VAL A 123 4.85 -12.59 14.66
C VAL A 123 4.81 -13.88 13.85
N GLN A 124 4.40 -13.83 12.57
CA GLN A 124 4.38 -15.00 11.68
C GLN A 124 5.77 -15.64 11.54
N PHE A 125 6.83 -14.83 11.38
CA PHE A 125 8.20 -15.33 11.31
C PHE A 125 8.63 -16.04 12.60
N PHE A 126 8.44 -15.41 13.76
CA PHE A 126 8.86 -15.99 15.05
C PHE A 126 8.01 -17.17 15.53
N THR A 127 6.79 -17.31 15.05
CA THR A 127 5.88 -18.41 15.41
C THR A 127 5.93 -19.59 14.45
N GLY A 128 6.85 -19.59 13.47
CA GLY A 128 7.02 -20.71 12.53
C GLY A 128 6.00 -20.71 11.39
N VAL A 129 5.46 -19.55 11.03
CA VAL A 129 4.58 -19.34 9.87
C VAL A 129 3.26 -20.11 9.93
N PRO A 130 2.45 -20.00 11.00
CA PRO A 130 1.18 -20.73 11.09
C PRO A 130 0.17 -20.28 10.01
N GLU A 131 -0.55 -21.24 9.43
CA GLU A 131 -1.45 -21.04 8.28
C GLU A 131 -2.49 -19.92 8.50
N ALA A 132 -3.07 -19.85 9.70
CA ALA A 132 -4.07 -18.83 10.03
C ALA A 132 -3.48 -17.40 9.98
N LEU A 133 -2.22 -17.22 10.41
CA LEU A 133 -1.56 -15.92 10.32
C LEU A 133 -1.19 -15.58 8.88
N VAL A 134 -0.81 -16.58 8.07
CA VAL A 134 -0.56 -16.38 6.62
C VAL A 134 -1.82 -15.85 5.93
N ALA A 135 -2.98 -16.46 6.18
CA ALA A 135 -4.24 -16.01 5.61
C ALA A 135 -4.58 -14.57 6.02
N LEU A 136 -4.39 -14.23 7.30
CA LEU A 136 -4.60 -12.88 7.80
C LEU A 136 -3.61 -11.88 7.19
N HIS A 137 -2.36 -12.27 6.99
CA HIS A 137 -1.32 -11.45 6.39
C HIS A 137 -1.64 -11.15 4.92
N VAL A 138 -2.01 -12.17 4.14
CA VAL A 138 -2.41 -12.00 2.74
C VAL A 138 -3.65 -11.09 2.63
N ALA A 139 -4.66 -11.29 3.47
CA ALA A 139 -5.84 -10.43 3.51
C ALA A 139 -5.49 -8.98 3.85
N GLY A 140 -4.63 -8.77 4.86
CA GLY A 140 -4.19 -7.43 5.25
C GLY A 140 -3.27 -6.77 4.23
N ALA A 141 -2.47 -7.52 3.48
CA ALA A 141 -1.71 -6.99 2.34
C ALA A 141 -2.66 -6.44 1.24
N GLY A 142 -3.79 -7.13 1.01
CA GLY A 142 -4.89 -6.63 0.18
C GLY A 142 -5.48 -5.31 0.72
N ALA A 143 -5.68 -5.22 2.04
CA ALA A 143 -6.16 -3.99 2.68
C ALA A 143 -5.17 -2.83 2.55
N CYS A 144 -3.87 -3.05 2.73
CA CYS A 144 -2.82 -2.05 2.50
C CYS A 144 -2.81 -1.54 1.05
N THR A 145 -3.00 -2.46 0.08
CA THR A 145 -3.11 -2.14 -1.35
C THR A 145 -4.33 -1.26 -1.62
N ALA A 146 -5.48 -1.64 -1.06
CA ALA A 146 -6.72 -0.89 -1.18
C ALA A 146 -6.60 0.51 -0.57
N ALA A 147 -6.04 0.61 0.65
CA ALA A 147 -5.84 1.87 1.34
C ALA A 147 -4.87 2.79 0.59
N THR A 148 -3.79 2.27 0.03
CA THR A 148 -2.83 3.05 -0.78
C THR A 148 -3.47 3.59 -2.05
N ALA A 149 -4.30 2.77 -2.72
CA ALA A 149 -5.08 3.22 -3.87
C ALA A 149 -6.11 4.30 -3.49
N ALA A 150 -6.77 4.16 -2.34
CA ALA A 150 -7.72 5.15 -1.83
C ALA A 150 -7.02 6.48 -1.46
N LEU A 151 -5.81 6.42 -0.88
CA LEU A 151 -4.98 7.60 -0.63
C LEU A 151 -4.64 8.32 -1.94
N TRP A 152 -4.15 7.59 -2.95
CA TRP A 152 -3.88 8.15 -4.27
C TRP A 152 -5.13 8.81 -4.89
N ALA A 153 -6.29 8.16 -4.78
CA ALA A 153 -7.53 8.68 -5.33
C ALA A 153 -7.95 9.99 -4.63
N SER A 154 -7.79 10.08 -3.31
CA SER A 154 -8.13 11.28 -2.52
C SER A 154 -7.29 12.52 -2.82
N MET A 155 -6.19 12.36 -3.57
CA MET A 155 -5.36 13.47 -4.03
C MET A 155 -5.93 14.19 -5.26
N ARG A 156 -7.12 13.78 -5.73
CA ARG A 156 -7.90 14.47 -6.75
C ARG A 156 -9.32 14.68 -6.24
N GLU A 157 -9.92 15.78 -6.65
CA GLU A 157 -11.33 16.10 -6.44
C GLU A 157 -11.96 16.38 -7.80
N ARG A 158 -13.23 16.00 -8.00
CA ARG A 158 -13.99 16.39 -9.20
C ARG A 158 -14.92 17.53 -8.84
N VAL A 159 -14.65 18.71 -9.42
CA VAL A 159 -15.49 19.89 -9.24
C VAL A 159 -16.36 20.06 -10.47
N VAL A 160 -17.68 20.18 -10.28
CA VAL A 160 -18.61 20.57 -11.35
C VAL A 160 -18.45 22.08 -11.54
N ARG A 161 -17.93 22.53 -12.69
CA ARG A 161 -17.96 23.95 -13.04
C ARG A 161 -19.39 24.32 -13.40
N GLU A 162 -20.05 25.14 -12.58
CA GLU A 162 -21.27 25.80 -13.02
C GLU A 162 -20.97 26.61 -14.29
N PRO A 163 -21.83 26.52 -15.34
CA PRO A 163 -21.64 27.31 -16.54
C PRO A 163 -21.64 28.79 -16.14
N ALA A 164 -20.63 29.53 -16.60
CA ALA A 164 -20.51 30.95 -16.34
C ALA A 164 -21.83 31.62 -16.71
N HIS A 165 -22.51 32.21 -15.73
CA HIS A 165 -23.70 33.02 -15.96
C HIS A 165 -23.25 34.17 -16.86
N GLU A 166 -23.54 34.05 -18.16
CA GLU A 166 -23.28 35.09 -19.15
C GLU A 166 -24.17 36.28 -18.77
N SER A 167 -23.57 37.26 -18.10
CA SER A 167 -24.24 38.51 -17.75
C SER A 167 -24.48 39.28 -19.05
N VAL A 168 -25.67 39.10 -19.62
CA VAL A 168 -26.18 39.92 -20.72
C VAL A 168 -26.38 41.34 -20.17
N HIS A 169 -25.51 42.25 -20.58
CA HIS A 169 -25.68 43.69 -20.46
C HIS A 169 -25.50 44.35 -21.82
#